data_AF-A0A914P6S4-F1
#
_entry.id   AF-A0A914P6S4-F1
#
_cell.length_a   1.000
_cell.length_b   1.000
_cell.length_c   1.000
_cell.angle_alpha   90.00
_cell.angle_beta   90.00
_cell.angle_gamma   90.00
#
_symmetry.space_group_name_H-M   'P 1'
#
loop_
_entity.id
_entity.type
_entity.pdbx_description
1 polymer ?
#
loop_
_entity_poly.entity_id
_entity_poly.type
_entity_poly.pdbx_seq_one_letter_code
_entity_poly.pdbx_strand_id
1 'polypeptide(L)'
;MVKSFGNIIETFKRHGAQTIDTPVFELLDVLIGKYGEVGKLVFDLADQGGELCSLRYDLTVPFARYLAQNNIKSIKRYRIAKVYRRDQPVVTKGRC
;
A
#
# COMPACT_ATOMS: atom_id res chain seq x y z
N MET A 1 21.29 -3.32 -5.60
CA MET A 1 19.88 -3.11 -5.18
C MET A 1 19.64 -1.82 -4.35
N VAL A 2 20.68 -1.09 -3.88
CA VAL A 2 20.49 0.09 -2.99
C VAL A 2 20.64 1.45 -3.71
N LYS A 3 21.32 1.54 -4.86
CA LYS A 3 21.56 2.81 -5.57
C LYS A 3 20.29 3.44 -6.21
N SER A 4 19.32 2.63 -6.64
CA SER A 4 18.19 3.13 -7.45
C SER A 4 17.14 3.93 -6.69
N PHE A 5 16.94 3.64 -5.39
CA PHE A 5 15.96 4.38 -4.59
C PHE A 5 16.45 5.77 -4.19
N GLY A 6 17.77 5.99 -4.11
CA GLY A 6 18.36 7.29 -3.74
C GLY A 6 17.89 8.42 -4.66
N ASN A 7 18.04 8.24 -5.98
CA ASN A 7 17.64 9.24 -6.98
C ASN A 7 16.13 9.51 -6.98
N ILE A 8 15.32 8.47 -6.74
CA ILE A 8 13.85 8.57 -6.67
C ILE A 8 13.45 9.39 -5.44
N ILE A 9 14.05 9.09 -4.27
CA ILE A 9 13.81 9.82 -3.02
C ILE A 9 14.25 11.28 -3.17
N GLU A 10 15.41 11.53 -3.77
CA GLU A 10 15.92 12.89 -3.98
C GLU A 10 14.96 13.70 -4.87
N THR A 11 14.46 13.10 -5.95
CA THR A 11 13.45 13.73 -6.80
C THR A 11 12.19 14.10 -6.00
N PHE A 12 11.64 13.18 -5.21
CA PHE A 12 10.47 13.48 -4.38
C PHE A 12 10.73 14.59 -3.36
N LYS A 13 11.90 14.57 -2.70
CA LYS A 13 12.31 15.62 -1.77
C LYS A 13 12.48 16.98 -2.46
N ARG A 14 13.08 17.02 -3.65
CA ARG A 14 13.25 18.23 -4.47
C ARG A 14 11.91 18.86 -4.83
N HIS A 15 10.90 18.04 -5.09
CA HIS A 15 9.53 18.50 -5.30
C HIS A 15 8.76 18.77 -4.00
N GLY A 16 9.39 18.77 -2.82
CA GLY A 16 8.78 19.11 -1.53
C GLY A 16 7.79 18.07 -1.00
N ALA A 17 7.92 16.80 -1.43
CA ALA A 17 7.06 15.73 -0.92
C ALA A 17 7.56 15.23 0.45
N GLN A 18 6.64 15.03 1.38
CA GLN A 18 6.92 14.47 2.70
C GLN A 18 6.83 12.94 2.67
N THR A 19 7.49 12.27 3.63
CA THR A 19 7.35 10.83 3.80
C THR A 19 6.25 10.52 4.82
N ILE A 20 5.46 9.50 4.55
CA ILE A 20 4.50 8.94 5.50
C ILE A 20 4.65 7.42 5.52
N ASP A 21 4.31 6.82 6.64
CA ASP A 21 4.17 5.37 6.71
C ASP A 21 2.81 4.96 7.26
N THR A 22 2.37 3.77 6.87
CA THR A 22 1.15 3.13 7.35
C THR A 22 1.46 1.66 7.64
N PRO A 23 0.65 0.99 8.45
CA PRO A 23 0.83 -0.44 8.69
C PRO A 23 0.86 -1.28 7.40
N VAL A 24 1.39 -2.50 7.51
CA VAL A 24 1.48 -3.45 6.38
C VAL A 24 0.14 -4.08 6.04
N PHE A 25 -0.73 -4.16 7.03
CA PHE A 25 -2.11 -4.61 6.90
C PHE A 25 -3.07 -3.44 7.13
N GLU A 26 -4.28 -3.58 6.60
CA GLU A 26 -5.41 -2.69 6.81
C GLU A 26 -6.60 -3.54 7.25
N LEU A 27 -7.57 -2.92 7.92
CA LEU A 27 -8.84 -3.58 8.21
C LEU A 27 -9.50 -4.04 6.91
N LEU A 28 -10.09 -5.22 6.92
CA LEU A 28 -10.73 -5.79 5.73
C LEU A 28 -11.80 -4.83 5.18
N ASP A 29 -12.58 -4.21 6.07
CA ASP A 29 -13.61 -3.22 5.73
C ASP A 29 -13.08 -1.99 4.97
N VAL A 30 -11.81 -1.61 5.17
CA VAL A 30 -11.18 -0.50 4.45
C VAL A 30 -10.90 -0.87 2.99
N LEU A 31 -10.68 -2.16 2.72
CA LEU A 31 -10.34 -2.68 1.40
C LEU A 31 -11.58 -3.18 0.63
N ILE A 32 -12.63 -3.61 1.34
CA ILE A 32 -13.88 -4.10 0.76
C ILE A 32 -14.51 -3.02 -0.14
N GLY A 33 -14.93 -3.44 -1.33
CA GLY A 33 -15.65 -2.58 -2.29
C GLY A 33 -14.78 -1.55 -3.03
N LYS A 34 -13.49 -1.39 -2.67
CA LYS A 34 -12.58 -0.46 -3.37
C LYS A 34 -11.91 -1.07 -4.59
N TYR A 35 -11.79 -2.40 -4.61
CA TYR A 35 -11.02 -3.13 -5.63
C TYR A 35 -11.88 -3.93 -6.63
N GLY A 36 -13.21 -3.94 -6.49
CA GLY A 36 -14.09 -4.71 -7.38
C GLY A 36 -13.66 -6.19 -7.49
N GLU A 37 -13.58 -6.71 -8.72
CA GLU A 37 -13.10 -8.08 -9.02
C GLU A 37 -11.66 -8.36 -8.53
N VAL A 38 -10.84 -7.32 -8.37
CA VAL A 38 -9.45 -7.42 -7.91
C VAL A 38 -9.37 -7.69 -6.40
N GLY A 39 -10.47 -7.47 -5.66
CA GLY A 39 -10.56 -7.80 -4.23
C GLY A 39 -10.26 -9.28 -3.94
N LYS A 40 -10.52 -10.18 -4.91
CA LYS A 40 -10.20 -11.62 -4.80
C LYS A 40 -8.69 -11.91 -4.77
N LEU A 41 -7.84 -10.93 -5.06
CA LEU A 41 -6.38 -11.08 -5.09
C LEU A 41 -5.70 -10.53 -3.83
N VAL A 42 -6.48 -10.09 -2.84
CA VAL A 42 -5.96 -9.61 -1.55
C VAL A 42 -5.54 -10.82 -0.69
N PHE A 43 -4.50 -10.63 0.13
CA PHE A 43 -4.07 -11.62 1.11
C PHE A 43 -4.69 -11.31 2.47
N ASP A 44 -5.62 -12.16 2.90
CA ASP A 44 -6.26 -12.05 4.22
C ASP A 44 -5.38 -12.67 5.31
N LEU A 45 -5.38 -12.05 6.49
CA LEU A 45 -4.77 -12.62 7.68
C LEU A 45 -5.76 -13.62 8.31
N ALA A 46 -5.23 -14.62 9.00
CA ALA A 46 -6.05 -15.58 9.73
C ALA A 46 -6.82 -14.86 10.86
N ASP A 47 -8.09 -15.22 11.02
CA ASP A 47 -8.89 -14.77 12.15
C ASP A 47 -8.33 -15.36 13.46
N GLN A 48 -8.10 -14.48 14.43
CA GLN A 48 -7.57 -14.80 15.76
C GLN A 48 -8.53 -14.33 16.87
N GLY A 49 -9.81 -14.12 16.56
CA GLY A 49 -10.83 -13.64 17.50
C GLY A 49 -10.85 -12.12 17.67
N GLY A 50 -10.33 -11.39 16.69
CA GLY A 50 -10.20 -9.93 16.70
C GLY A 50 -10.66 -9.29 15.39
N GLU A 51 -10.08 -8.15 15.06
CA GLU A 51 -10.41 -7.45 13.82
C GLU A 51 -9.87 -8.21 12.59
N LEU A 52 -10.74 -8.40 11.59
CA LEU A 52 -10.33 -8.98 10.32
C LEU A 52 -9.44 -8.00 9.56
N CYS A 53 -8.23 -8.47 9.22
CA CYS A 53 -7.21 -7.68 8.56
C CYS A 53 -6.74 -8.35 7.28
N SER A 54 -6.28 -7.53 6.33
CA SER A 54 -5.65 -8.02 5.11
C SER A 54 -4.43 -7.19 4.74
N LEU A 55 -3.47 -7.80 4.04
CA LEU A 55 -2.27 -7.09 3.58
C LEU A 55 -2.63 -6.04 2.52
N ARG A 56 -1.92 -4.91 2.56
CA ARG A 56 -2.13 -3.81 1.62
C ARG A 56 -1.88 -4.24 0.17
N TYR A 57 -2.91 -4.08 -0.68
CA TYR A 57 -2.86 -4.36 -2.11
C TYR A 57 -2.10 -3.28 -2.91
N ASP A 58 -2.17 -2.04 -2.43
CA ASP A 58 -1.43 -0.88 -2.95
C ASP A 58 -1.07 0.11 -1.82
N LEU A 59 -0.55 1.29 -2.19
CA LEU A 59 -0.23 2.38 -1.26
C LEU A 59 -1.21 3.57 -1.35
N THR A 60 -2.24 3.48 -2.20
CA THR A 60 -3.21 4.54 -2.47
C THR A 60 -4.38 4.47 -1.52
N VAL A 61 -4.96 3.29 -1.30
CA VAL A 61 -6.06 3.11 -0.33
C VAL A 61 -5.59 3.39 1.11
N PRO A 62 -4.43 2.86 1.57
CA PRO A 62 -3.87 3.25 2.88
C PRO A 62 -3.65 4.76 3.01
N PHE A 63 -3.30 5.43 1.91
CA PHE A 63 -3.14 6.88 1.90
C PHE A 63 -4.47 7.61 2.02
N ALA A 64 -5.50 7.21 1.26
CA ALA A 64 -6.83 7.80 1.37
C ALA A 64 -7.41 7.64 2.78
N ARG A 65 -7.26 6.47 3.40
CA ARG A 65 -7.62 6.26 4.81
C ARG A 65 -6.86 7.22 5.74
N TYR A 66 -5.54 7.31 5.57
CA TYR A 66 -4.71 8.20 6.39
C TYR A 66 -5.17 9.67 6.29
N LEU A 67 -5.51 10.15 5.09
CA LEU A 67 -6.05 11.49 4.89
C LEU A 67 -7.38 11.69 5.63
N ALA A 68 -8.30 10.74 5.48
CA ALA A 68 -9.63 10.80 6.09
C ALA A 68 -9.56 10.79 7.62
N GLN A 69 -8.76 9.90 8.19
CA GLN A 69 -8.61 9.77 9.65
C GLN A 69 -7.95 10.99 10.30
N ASN A 70 -7.03 11.66 9.61
CA ASN A 70 -6.33 12.84 10.13
C ASN A 70 -6.96 14.17 9.66
N ASN A 71 -8.10 14.12 8.95
CA ASN A 71 -8.79 15.28 8.38
C ASN A 71 -7.86 16.19 7.54
N ILE A 72 -6.97 15.58 6.75
CA ILE A 72 -5.98 16.27 5.93
C ILE A 72 -6.59 16.57 4.56
N LYS A 73 -6.73 17.86 4.23
CA LYS A 73 -7.30 18.32 2.95
C LYS A 73 -6.29 18.40 1.81
N SER A 74 -5.02 18.67 2.12
CA SER A 74 -3.94 18.81 1.13
C SER A 74 -2.63 18.34 1.71
N ILE A 75 -1.97 17.42 1.02
CA ILE A 75 -0.62 16.95 1.33
C ILE A 75 0.04 16.46 0.05
N LYS A 76 1.34 16.69 -0.06
CA LYS A 76 2.19 16.13 -1.10
C LYS A 76 3.14 15.14 -0.43
N ARG A 77 2.99 13.85 -0.76
CA ARG A 77 3.73 12.77 -0.09
C ARG A 77 4.28 11.73 -1.05
N TYR A 78 5.39 11.13 -0.67
CA TYR A 78 5.95 9.93 -1.30
C TYR A 78 5.99 8.77 -0.32
N ARG A 79 5.91 7.55 -0.86
CA ARG A 79 6.02 6.33 -0.07
C ARG A 79 6.60 5.21 -0.93
N ILE A 80 7.65 4.57 -0.43
CA ILE A 80 8.31 3.45 -1.08
C ILE A 80 8.19 2.26 -0.13
N ALA A 81 7.33 1.31 -0.47
CA ALA A 81 7.06 0.16 0.37
C ALA A 81 6.56 -1.03 -0.46
N LYS A 82 6.70 -2.25 0.08
CA LYS A 82 6.17 -3.46 -0.53
C LYS A 82 4.64 -3.51 -0.45
N VAL A 83 4.02 -4.08 -1.48
CA VAL A 83 2.59 -4.36 -1.60
C VAL A 83 2.40 -5.84 -1.93
N TYR A 84 1.22 -6.39 -1.61
CA TYR A 84 1.00 -7.83 -1.63
C TYR A 84 -0.22 -8.14 -2.49
N ARG A 85 0.01 -8.95 -3.54
CA ARG A 85 -1.02 -9.37 -4.49
C ARG A 85 -0.89 -10.86 -4.78
N ARG A 86 -2.02 -11.56 -4.72
CA ARG A 86 -2.13 -12.98 -5.06
C ARG A 86 -2.28 -13.17 -6.57
N ASP A 87 -1.45 -12.46 -7.33
CA ASP A 87 -1.37 -12.63 -8.78
C ASP A 87 -0.84 -14.05 -9.08
N GLN A 88 -1.33 -14.66 -10.16
CA GLN A 88 -0.75 -15.87 -10.75
C GLN A 88 0.15 -15.48 -11.92
N PRO A 89 1.43 -15.11 -11.69
CA PRO A 89 2.32 -14.79 -12.79
C PRO A 89 2.70 -16.05 -13.58
N VAL A 90 2.73 -15.95 -14.90
CA VAL A 90 3.39 -16.95 -15.75
C VAL A 90 4.88 -16.93 -15.40
N VAL A 91 5.39 -18.04 -14.87
CA VAL A 91 6.61 -18.15 -14.04
C VAL A 91 7.93 -17.87 -14.80
N THR A 92 7.90 -17.46 -16.07
CA THR A 92 9.10 -17.38 -16.92
C THR A 92 10.04 -16.19 -16.61
N LYS A 93 9.60 -15.19 -15.85
CA LYS A 93 10.44 -14.11 -15.33
C LYS A 93 9.92 -13.79 -13.93
N GLY A 94 10.71 -14.06 -12.89
CA GLY A 94 10.26 -13.97 -11.49
C GLY A 94 9.75 -12.57 -11.07
N ARG A 95 9.44 -12.40 -9.77
CA ARG A 95 9.22 -11.07 -9.16
C ARG A 95 10.56 -10.39 -8.82
N CYS A 96 11.53 -10.55 -9.71
CA CYS A 96 12.95 -10.24 -9.50
C CYS A 96 13.30 -8.88 -10.11
#